data_AF-A0A7S1MK46-F1
#
_entry.id   AF-A0A7S1MK46-F1
#
_cell.length_a   1.000
_cell.length_b   1.000
_cell.length_c   1.000
_cell.angle_alpha   90.00
_cell.angle_beta   90.00
_cell.angle_gamma   90.00
#
_symmetry.space_group_name_H-M   'P 1'
#
loop_
_entity.id
_entity.type
_entity.pdbx_description
1 polymer ?
#
loop_
_entity_poly.entity_id
_entity_poly.type
_entity_poly.pdbx_seq_one_letter_code
_entity_poly.pdbx_strand_id
1 'polypeptide(L)'
;IGADVLGRCASLRRVVIGWLPALASIGANALRQCDRLESITVAACPKLAIVHSGFGADCPHLRTADLQGFGNGTLQVIEDRFLFDSVSLRELTIASAGVASRLRVGNYFLSGASVLTSVDFRTLAPALVSLGQFALSGCPLLTDILWSENEPSSEQLPSLEEVGR
;
A
#
# COMPACT_ATOMS: atom_id res chain seq x y z
N ILE A 1 13.12 2.51 8.96
CA ILE A 1 13.74 1.34 8.29
C ILE A 1 14.47 1.89 7.07
N GLY A 2 15.73 1.51 6.85
CA GLY A 2 16.52 1.99 5.71
C GLY A 2 16.03 1.48 4.36
N ALA A 3 16.62 1.97 3.27
CA ALA A 3 16.37 1.45 1.93
C ALA A 3 16.95 0.03 1.77
N ASP A 4 16.29 -0.81 0.97
CA ASP A 4 16.71 -2.17 0.59
C ASP A 4 17.02 -3.14 1.76
N VAL A 5 16.65 -2.82 3.01
CA VAL A 5 17.07 -3.55 4.23
C VAL A 5 16.77 -5.05 4.17
N LEU A 6 15.64 -5.43 3.57
CA LEU A 6 15.25 -6.81 3.32
C LEU A 6 15.00 -7.07 1.83
N GLY A 7 15.47 -6.19 0.94
CA GLY A 7 15.35 -6.38 -0.50
C GLY A 7 16.06 -7.66 -0.96
N ARG A 8 15.48 -8.37 -1.94
CA ARG A 8 16.03 -9.58 -2.56
C ARG A 8 16.25 -10.75 -1.59
N CYS A 9 15.57 -10.75 -0.44
CA CYS A 9 15.66 -11.84 0.52
C CYS A 9 14.94 -13.10 0.00
N ALA A 10 15.66 -13.95 -0.74
CA ALA A 10 15.12 -15.10 -1.46
C ALA A 10 14.44 -16.19 -0.60
N SER A 11 14.66 -16.20 0.72
CA SER A 11 14.05 -17.18 1.64
C SER A 11 13.06 -16.58 2.63
N LEU A 12 12.87 -15.26 2.60
CA LEU A 12 11.99 -14.57 3.54
C LEU A 12 10.53 -14.88 3.17
N ARG A 13 9.78 -15.50 4.09
CA ARG A 13 8.38 -15.87 3.87
C ARG A 13 7.38 -14.94 4.53
N ARG A 14 7.76 -14.29 5.61
CA ARG A 14 6.88 -13.43 6.40
C ARG A 14 7.66 -12.27 6.98
N VAL A 15 7.03 -11.10 7.00
CA VAL A 15 7.53 -9.92 7.71
C VAL A 15 6.46 -9.38 8.63
N VAL A 16 6.86 -9.07 9.87
CA VAL A 16 6.02 -8.39 10.86
C VAL A 16 6.73 -7.14 11.35
N ILE A 17 6.14 -5.97 11.10
CA ILE A 17 6.61 -4.67 11.56
C ILE A 17 5.63 -4.16 12.63
N GLY A 18 6.01 -4.21 13.90
CA GLY A 18 5.13 -3.77 14.99
C GLY A 18 5.82 -3.41 16.30
N TRP A 19 7.15 -3.41 16.29
CA TRP A 19 8.00 -3.22 17.48
C TRP A 19 8.73 -1.87 17.45
N LEU A 20 8.36 -0.97 16.53
CA LEU A 20 9.04 0.30 16.28
C LEU A 20 8.08 1.49 16.48
N PRO A 21 7.77 1.88 17.74
CA PRO A 21 6.84 2.97 18.02
C PRO A 21 7.32 4.34 17.52
N ALA A 22 8.63 4.48 17.29
CA ALA A 22 9.27 5.69 16.78
C ALA A 22 9.56 5.64 15.28
N LEU A 23 9.09 4.61 14.55
CA LEU A 23 9.34 4.50 13.11
C LEU A 23 8.66 5.66 12.37
N ALA A 24 9.46 6.61 11.90
CA ALA A 24 8.98 7.75 11.12
C ALA A 24 8.82 7.42 9.63
N SER A 25 9.69 6.56 9.10
CA SER A 25 9.69 6.21 7.68
C SER A 25 10.17 4.78 7.39
N ILE A 26 9.70 4.25 6.27
CA ILE A 26 10.21 3.03 5.64
C ILE A 26 10.89 3.41 4.33
N GLY A 27 12.18 3.08 4.20
CA GLY A 27 13.01 3.38 3.04
C GLY A 27 12.58 2.65 1.78
N ALA A 28 13.05 3.14 0.64
CA ALA A 28 12.70 2.58 -0.66
C ALA A 28 13.09 1.11 -0.77
N ASN A 29 12.31 0.32 -1.49
CA ASN A 29 12.60 -1.09 -1.79
C ASN A 29 12.79 -1.99 -0.56
N ALA A 30 12.28 -1.60 0.61
CA ALA A 30 12.59 -2.28 1.88
C ALA A 30 12.36 -3.81 1.85
N LEU A 31 11.36 -4.30 1.09
CA LEU A 31 11.03 -5.71 0.87
C LEU A 31 11.01 -6.09 -0.62
N ARG A 32 11.58 -5.28 -1.50
CA ARG A 32 11.49 -5.50 -2.96
C ARG A 32 12.11 -6.83 -3.38
N GLN A 33 11.53 -7.51 -4.37
CA GLN A 33 12.07 -8.76 -4.95
C GLN A 33 12.27 -9.88 -3.92
N CYS A 34 11.39 -9.99 -2.92
CA CYS A 34 11.40 -11.14 -2.03
C CYS A 34 10.60 -12.29 -2.64
N ASP A 35 11.27 -13.14 -3.42
CA ASP A 35 10.64 -14.21 -4.21
C ASP A 35 9.84 -15.24 -3.42
N ARG A 36 10.02 -15.34 -2.10
CA ARG A 36 9.26 -16.27 -1.25
C ARG A 36 8.36 -15.59 -0.23
N LEU A 37 8.27 -14.25 -0.25
CA LEU A 37 7.49 -13.52 0.73
C LEU A 37 6.01 -13.77 0.49
N GLU A 38 5.32 -14.36 1.46
CA GLU A 38 3.92 -14.74 1.39
C GLU A 38 3.02 -13.74 2.11
N SER A 39 3.51 -13.10 3.18
CA SER A 39 2.71 -12.20 4.01
C SER A 39 3.51 -11.06 4.60
N ILE A 40 2.93 -9.85 4.57
CA ILE A 40 3.42 -8.68 5.29
C ILE A 40 2.36 -8.29 6.34
N THR A 41 2.80 -8.04 7.56
CA THR A 41 1.96 -7.49 8.63
C THR A 41 2.62 -6.26 9.23
N VAL A 42 1.89 -5.14 9.31
CA VAL A 42 2.29 -3.96 10.06
C VAL A 42 1.25 -3.68 11.13
N ALA A 43 1.61 -3.90 12.40
CA ALA A 43 0.65 -3.96 13.51
C ALA A 43 0.63 -2.67 14.37
N ALA A 44 1.78 -2.01 14.58
CA ALA A 44 1.86 -0.82 15.43
C ALA A 44 3.04 0.08 15.03
N CYS A 45 2.78 1.06 14.15
CA CYS A 45 3.75 2.08 13.75
C CYS A 45 3.08 3.47 13.79
N PRO A 46 2.74 4.00 14.99
CA PRO A 46 1.88 5.17 15.15
C PRO A 46 2.50 6.49 14.69
N LYS A 47 3.83 6.54 14.48
CA LYS A 47 4.54 7.72 13.99
C LYS A 47 4.94 7.61 12.52
N LEU A 48 4.56 6.53 11.84
CA LEU A 48 4.92 6.33 10.45
C LEU A 48 4.23 7.39 9.60
N ALA A 49 5.03 8.22 8.94
CA ALA A 49 4.57 9.31 8.11
C ALA A 49 4.80 9.04 6.62
N ILE A 50 5.90 8.35 6.29
CA ILE A 50 6.34 8.15 4.91
C ILE A 50 6.68 6.69 4.66
N VAL A 51 6.12 6.16 3.58
CA VAL A 51 6.55 4.90 3.00
C VAL A 51 7.11 5.19 1.62
N HIS A 52 8.41 5.00 1.46
CA HIS A 52 9.09 5.26 0.19
C HIS A 52 8.80 4.18 -0.85
N SER A 53 9.16 4.50 -2.10
CA SER A 53 8.79 3.71 -3.26
C SER A 53 9.21 2.24 -3.18
N GLY A 54 8.40 1.35 -3.75
CA GLY A 54 8.77 -0.05 -3.91
C GLY A 54 8.78 -0.89 -2.62
N PHE A 55 8.07 -0.48 -1.56
CA PHE A 55 8.08 -1.16 -0.26
C PHE A 55 8.06 -2.69 -0.35
N GLY A 56 7.12 -3.27 -1.10
CA GLY A 56 7.02 -4.70 -1.38
C GLY A 56 6.83 -5.00 -2.87
N ALA A 57 7.51 -4.23 -3.73
CA ALA A 57 7.44 -4.44 -5.18
C ALA A 57 8.08 -5.76 -5.62
N ASP A 58 7.61 -6.30 -6.74
CA ASP A 58 8.13 -7.49 -7.42
C ASP A 58 8.18 -8.71 -6.48
N CYS A 59 7.17 -8.89 -5.62
CA CYS A 59 7.04 -10.01 -4.69
C CYS A 59 5.98 -11.01 -5.21
N PRO A 60 6.35 -11.92 -6.13
CA PRO A 60 5.38 -12.70 -6.90
C PRO A 60 4.55 -13.68 -6.06
N HIS A 61 5.01 -14.02 -4.85
CA HIS A 61 4.34 -14.93 -3.92
C HIS A 61 3.62 -14.23 -2.76
N LEU A 62 3.62 -12.89 -2.72
CA LEU A 62 2.94 -12.13 -1.67
C LEU A 62 1.43 -12.31 -1.84
N ARG A 63 0.77 -12.91 -0.84
CA ARG A 63 -0.67 -13.20 -0.86
C ARG A 63 -1.46 -12.22 0.00
N THR A 64 -0.90 -11.83 1.15
CA THR A 64 -1.57 -10.97 2.11
C THR A 64 -0.68 -9.82 2.55
N ALA A 65 -1.27 -8.62 2.59
CA ALA A 65 -0.66 -7.44 3.16
C ALA A 65 -1.65 -6.81 4.16
N ASP A 66 -1.38 -7.06 5.45
CA ASP A 66 -2.14 -6.46 6.55
C ASP A 66 -1.37 -5.25 7.09
N LEU A 67 -1.84 -4.06 6.76
CA LEU A 67 -1.19 -2.78 7.02
C LEU A 67 -2.07 -1.89 7.92
N GLN A 68 -2.86 -2.49 8.81
CA GLN A 68 -3.73 -1.73 9.72
C GLN A 68 -2.96 -0.87 10.73
N GLY A 69 -1.72 -1.20 11.03
CA GLY A 69 -0.85 -0.45 11.93
C GLY A 69 -0.15 0.75 11.30
N PHE A 70 -0.51 1.13 10.07
CA PHE A 70 0.07 2.26 9.36
C PHE A 70 -0.33 3.60 9.98
N GLY A 71 0.63 4.21 10.68
CA GLY A 71 0.66 5.65 10.95
C GLY A 71 -0.70 6.20 11.35
N ASN A 72 -1.25 5.72 12.47
CA ASN A 72 -2.56 6.00 13.07
C ASN A 72 -2.92 7.51 13.07
N GLY A 73 -3.28 8.04 11.90
CA GLY A 73 -3.48 9.48 11.63
C GLY A 73 -2.23 10.29 11.29
N THR A 74 -1.05 9.68 11.21
CA THR A 74 0.22 10.33 10.85
C THR A 74 0.70 10.02 9.45
N LEU A 75 0.17 8.97 8.80
CA LEU A 75 0.61 8.59 7.45
C LEU A 75 0.23 9.68 6.45
N GLN A 76 1.24 10.25 5.78
CA GLN A 76 1.10 11.36 4.84
C GLN A 76 1.42 10.94 3.41
N VAL A 77 2.37 10.04 3.21
CA VAL A 77 2.83 9.67 1.87
C VAL A 77 3.06 8.17 1.78
N ILE A 78 2.46 7.57 0.75
CA ILE A 78 2.92 6.31 0.18
C ILE A 78 3.42 6.62 -1.23
N GLU A 79 4.70 6.45 -1.47
CA GLU A 79 5.30 6.71 -2.78
C GLU A 79 4.99 5.59 -3.80
N ASP A 80 5.50 5.80 -5.01
CA ASP A 80 5.22 4.96 -6.17
C ASP A 80 5.56 3.48 -5.96
N ARG A 81 4.86 2.61 -6.70
CA ARG A 81 5.15 1.17 -6.79
C ARG A 81 5.09 0.42 -5.45
N PHE A 82 4.28 0.87 -4.50
CA PHE A 82 4.22 0.32 -3.14
C PHE A 82 4.19 -1.22 -3.06
N LEU A 83 3.27 -1.88 -3.78
CA LEU A 83 3.22 -3.34 -3.97
C LEU A 83 3.15 -3.71 -5.46
N PHE A 84 3.89 -2.97 -6.29
CA PHE A 84 3.96 -3.19 -7.73
C PHE A 84 4.31 -4.64 -8.09
N ASP A 85 3.68 -5.18 -9.11
CA ASP A 85 3.88 -6.54 -9.65
C ASP A 85 3.83 -7.65 -8.58
N SER A 86 3.04 -7.44 -7.52
CA SER A 86 2.70 -8.48 -6.55
C SER A 86 1.58 -9.35 -7.10
N VAL A 87 1.88 -10.13 -8.13
CA VAL A 87 0.89 -10.86 -8.96
C VAL A 87 0.00 -11.84 -8.19
N SER A 88 0.44 -12.30 -7.01
CA SER A 88 -0.32 -13.22 -6.14
C SER A 88 -1.11 -12.52 -5.03
N LEU A 89 -1.11 -11.18 -4.96
CA LEU A 89 -1.75 -10.44 -3.87
C LEU A 89 -3.26 -10.60 -3.94
N ARG A 90 -3.85 -11.22 -2.91
CA ARG A 90 -5.29 -11.51 -2.81
C ARG A 90 -5.98 -10.61 -1.82
N GLU A 91 -5.30 -10.29 -0.73
CA GLU A 91 -5.87 -9.55 0.39
C GLU A 91 -4.94 -8.39 0.74
N LEU A 92 -5.49 -7.19 0.65
CA LEU A 92 -4.86 -5.98 1.13
C LEU A 92 -5.80 -5.35 2.15
N THR A 93 -5.28 -5.13 3.36
CA THR A 93 -5.94 -4.26 4.33
C THR A 93 -5.00 -3.15 4.68
N ILE A 94 -5.48 -1.91 4.59
CA ILE A 94 -4.70 -0.73 4.96
C ILE A 94 -5.60 0.17 5.80
N ALA A 95 -5.11 0.65 6.94
CA ALA A 95 -5.85 1.60 7.76
C ALA A 95 -4.89 2.67 8.26
N SER A 96 -5.20 3.93 7.92
CA SER A 96 -4.53 5.10 8.49
C SER A 96 -5.60 5.92 9.21
N ALA A 97 -5.99 5.47 10.40
CA ALA A 97 -7.07 6.09 11.15
C ALA A 97 -6.66 7.44 11.73
N GLY A 98 -6.79 8.50 10.93
CA GLY A 98 -6.84 9.87 11.43
C GLY A 98 -7.19 10.87 10.34
N VAL A 99 -8.14 11.73 10.66
CA VAL A 99 -8.78 12.70 9.75
C VAL A 99 -7.89 13.92 9.46
N ALA A 100 -6.74 14.04 10.15
CA ALA A 100 -5.85 15.19 10.05
C ALA A 100 -4.76 15.05 8.97
N SER A 101 -4.47 13.83 8.50
CA SER A 101 -3.41 13.62 7.53
C SER A 101 -3.93 13.82 6.10
N ARG A 102 -3.13 14.48 5.26
CA ARG A 102 -3.36 14.61 3.83
C ARG A 102 -2.56 13.53 3.12
N LEU A 103 -3.12 12.33 3.05
CA LEU A 103 -2.48 11.15 2.46
C LEU A 103 -2.38 11.32 0.93
N ARG A 104 -1.16 11.23 0.41
CA ARG A 104 -0.88 11.16 -1.03
C ARG A 104 -0.33 9.78 -1.36
N VAL A 105 -0.97 9.10 -2.30
CA VAL A 105 -0.54 7.80 -2.81
C VAL A 105 0.05 7.99 -4.19
N GLY A 106 1.24 7.44 -4.41
CA GLY A 106 2.01 7.54 -5.63
C GLY A 106 1.47 6.69 -6.78
N ASN A 107 2.17 6.77 -7.91
CA ASN A 107 1.82 6.05 -9.14
C ASN A 107 2.06 4.55 -8.99
N TYR A 108 1.35 3.73 -9.76
CA TYR A 108 1.56 2.28 -9.81
C TYR A 108 1.43 1.57 -8.43
N PHE A 109 0.67 2.15 -7.49
CA PHE A 109 0.54 1.71 -6.10
C PHE A 109 0.40 0.19 -5.92
N LEU A 110 -0.55 -0.44 -6.64
CA LEU A 110 -0.79 -1.89 -6.68
C LEU A 110 -0.80 -2.41 -8.13
N SER A 111 -0.15 -1.70 -9.06
CA SER A 111 -0.18 -2.10 -10.46
C SER A 111 0.40 -3.50 -10.63
N GLY A 112 -0.25 -4.34 -11.44
CA GLY A 112 0.12 -5.73 -11.68
C GLY A 112 -0.38 -6.73 -10.63
N ALA A 113 -1.18 -6.31 -9.63
CA ALA A 113 -1.82 -7.20 -8.67
C ALA A 113 -2.91 -8.05 -9.35
N SER A 114 -2.46 -9.07 -10.09
CA SER A 114 -3.25 -9.76 -11.11
C SER A 114 -4.44 -10.54 -10.58
N VAL A 115 -4.38 -10.94 -9.31
CA VAL A 115 -5.42 -11.75 -8.64
C VAL A 115 -6.21 -11.01 -7.57
N LEU A 116 -5.96 -9.70 -7.40
CA LEU A 116 -6.65 -8.88 -6.42
C LEU A 116 -8.06 -8.58 -6.90
N THR A 117 -9.07 -8.91 -6.08
CA THR A 117 -10.49 -8.80 -6.45
C THR A 117 -11.18 -7.59 -5.85
N SER A 118 -10.70 -7.12 -4.68
CA SER A 118 -11.26 -5.96 -4.00
C SER A 118 -10.20 -5.10 -3.32
N VAL A 119 -10.39 -3.78 -3.29
CA VAL A 119 -9.60 -2.85 -2.47
C VAL A 119 -10.53 -1.94 -1.67
N ASP A 120 -10.29 -1.83 -0.37
CA ASP A 120 -11.03 -0.93 0.53
C ASP A 120 -10.23 0.33 0.81
N PHE A 121 -10.66 1.45 0.22
CA PHE A 121 -10.11 2.78 0.49
C PHE A 121 -10.89 3.53 1.57
N ARG A 122 -12.00 3.03 2.11
CA ARG A 122 -12.82 3.75 3.12
C ARG A 122 -12.04 4.13 4.38
N THR A 123 -11.09 3.28 4.75
CA THR A 123 -10.18 3.48 5.89
C THR A 123 -9.10 4.53 5.62
N LEU A 124 -8.84 4.84 4.35
CA LEU A 124 -7.91 5.88 3.88
C LEU A 124 -8.63 7.17 3.47
N ALA A 125 -9.87 7.06 3.01
CA ALA A 125 -10.63 8.11 2.33
C ALA A 125 -10.80 9.41 3.13
N PRO A 126 -10.94 9.42 4.48
CA PRO A 126 -10.97 10.68 5.24
C PRO A 126 -9.69 11.51 5.11
N ALA A 127 -8.58 10.87 4.75
CA ALA A 127 -7.25 11.47 4.63
C ALA A 127 -6.75 11.55 3.18
N LEU A 128 -7.29 10.73 2.26
CA LEU A 128 -6.77 10.56 0.90
C LEU A 128 -7.02 11.82 0.04
N VAL A 129 -5.95 12.49 -0.36
CA VAL A 129 -5.98 13.70 -1.18
C VAL A 129 -5.69 13.41 -2.65
N SER A 130 -4.84 12.42 -2.92
CA SER A 130 -4.48 12.05 -4.30
C SER A 130 -4.10 10.59 -4.41
N LEU A 131 -4.51 9.97 -5.52
CA LEU A 131 -4.08 8.65 -5.94
C LEU A 131 -3.34 8.79 -7.28
N GLY A 132 -2.13 8.25 -7.35
CA GLY A 132 -1.28 8.38 -8.53
C GLY A 132 -1.85 7.65 -9.75
N GLN A 133 -1.31 8.00 -10.91
CA GLN A 133 -1.67 7.38 -12.19
C GLN A 133 -1.31 5.90 -12.19
N PHE A 134 -2.07 5.11 -12.95
CA PHE A 134 -1.84 3.67 -13.10
C PHE A 134 -1.86 2.91 -11.77
N ALA A 135 -2.39 3.48 -10.68
CA ALA A 135 -2.26 2.91 -9.35
C ALA A 135 -2.87 1.50 -9.22
N LEU A 136 -3.83 1.15 -10.08
CA LEU A 136 -4.48 -0.16 -10.15
C LEU A 136 -4.36 -0.77 -11.56
N SER A 137 -3.43 -0.28 -12.39
CA SER A 137 -3.23 -0.79 -13.76
C SER A 137 -2.73 -2.22 -13.76
N GLY A 138 -3.25 -3.08 -14.64
CA GLY A 138 -2.88 -4.50 -14.67
C GLY A 138 -3.50 -5.35 -13.55
N CYS A 139 -4.66 -4.93 -13.02
CA CYS A 139 -5.47 -5.70 -12.06
C CYS A 139 -6.75 -6.25 -12.74
N PRO A 140 -6.65 -7.26 -13.62
CA PRO A 140 -7.77 -7.72 -14.45
C PRO A 140 -8.93 -8.37 -13.67
N LEU A 141 -8.69 -8.82 -12.44
CA LEU A 141 -9.71 -9.45 -11.59
C LEU A 141 -10.33 -8.48 -10.56
N LEU A 142 -9.90 -7.21 -10.54
CA LEU A 142 -10.39 -6.22 -9.59
C LEU A 142 -11.81 -5.80 -9.98
N THR A 143 -12.80 -6.25 -9.20
CA THR A 143 -14.23 -5.94 -9.41
C THR A 143 -14.75 -4.90 -8.45
N ASP A 144 -14.17 -4.81 -7.25
CA ASP A 144 -14.72 -4.02 -6.15
C ASP A 144 -13.71 -2.99 -5.63
N ILE A 145 -14.05 -1.71 -5.73
CA ILE A 145 -13.31 -0.64 -5.06
C ILE A 145 -14.26 0.08 -4.12
N LEU A 146 -14.00 -0.04 -2.82
CA LEU A 146 -14.86 0.54 -1.79
C LEU A 146 -14.33 1.93 -1.41
N TRP A 147 -15.12 2.96 -1.72
CA TRP A 147 -14.87 4.36 -1.35
C TRP A 147 -15.79 4.77 -0.19
N SER A 148 -15.43 5.78 0.60
CA SER A 148 -16.31 6.28 1.67
C SER A 148 -17.43 7.14 1.11
N GLU A 149 -18.63 7.05 1.69
CA GLU A 149 -19.83 7.82 1.30
C GLU A 149 -19.67 9.34 1.46
N ASN A 150 -18.66 9.82 2.20
CA ASN A 150 -18.19 11.19 2.12
C ASN A 150 -17.25 11.32 0.91
N GLU A 151 -17.85 11.40 -0.27
CA GLU A 151 -17.21 11.88 -1.49
C GLU A 151 -16.43 13.18 -1.17
N PRO A 152 -15.09 13.22 -1.34
CA PRO A 152 -14.40 14.50 -1.50
C PRO A 152 -14.87 15.10 -2.83
N SER A 153 -16.01 15.80 -2.79
CA SER A 153 -16.57 16.67 -3.83
C SER A 153 -16.06 16.36 -5.25
N SER A 154 -16.51 15.26 -5.87
CA SER A 154 -16.61 14.92 -7.31
C SER A 154 -15.55 15.38 -8.36
N GLU A 155 -14.48 16.07 -7.98
CA GLU A 155 -13.47 16.70 -8.85
C GLU A 155 -12.06 16.13 -8.62
N GLN A 156 -11.87 15.24 -7.64
CA GLN A 156 -10.51 14.89 -7.17
C GLN A 156 -10.22 13.39 -7.04
N LEU A 157 -11.21 12.51 -7.14
CA LEU A 157 -10.95 11.07 -7.16
C LEU A 157 -10.93 10.55 -8.60
N PRO A 158 -9.83 9.93 -9.05
CA PRO A 158 -9.76 9.36 -10.39
C PRO A 158 -10.75 8.19 -10.50
N SER A 159 -11.52 8.19 -11.57
CA SER A 159 -12.41 7.10 -11.97
C SER A 159 -11.65 5.77 -12.09
N LEU A 160 -12.35 4.63 -12.01
CA LEU A 160 -11.78 3.29 -12.25
C LEU A 160 -10.95 3.23 -13.56
N GLU A 161 -11.39 3.93 -14.60
CA GLU A 161 -10.63 4.03 -15.85
C GLU A 161 -9.34 4.84 -15.69
N GLU A 162 -9.32 5.90 -14.89
CA GLU A 162 -8.14 6.74 -14.65
C GLU A 162 -7.13 6.08 -13.69
N VAL A 163 -7.59 5.28 -12.73
CA VAL A 163 -6.70 4.53 -11.83
C VAL A 163 -6.18 3.24 -12.48
N GLY A 164 -6.99 2.64 -13.36
CA GLY A 164 -6.72 1.35 -14.00
C GLY A 164 -6.07 1.42 -15.38
N ARG A 165 -6.15 2.56 -16.09
CA ARG A 165 -5.37 2.75 -17.32
C ARG A 165 -3.93 3.03 -16.98
#